data_AF-C4V9A4-F1
#
_entry.id   AF-C4V9A4-F1
#
_cell.length_a   1.000
_cell.length_b   1.000
_cell.length_c   1.000
_cell.angle_alpha   90.00
_cell.angle_beta   90.00
_cell.angle_gamma   90.00
#
_symmetry.space_group_name_H-M   'P 1'
#
loop_
_entity.id
_entity.type
_entity.pdbx_description
1 polymer ?
#
loop_
_entity_poly.entity_id
_entity_poly.type
_entity_poly.pdbx_seq_one_letter_code
_entity_poly.pdbx_strand_id
1 'polypeptide(L)'
;MENSKESSESIDISSSSEIHPNIDERSYKNFKRQRKMEERRKLKEKLNILKAKNNPTEKDTKEINNLIEVLEPKYKITEDSFRVAFETVEEADCNEILVKILEDRNLENFSDLVSKSNVNVDNLEELILYNLSESIKEDNESIGLLLSKICLFLGYYKLHGKRMLDKLIDELKIPYKSEIFEEDVQKYYLESRNAILTMDDDK
;
A
#
# COMPACT_ATOMS: atom_id res chain seq x y z
N MET A 1 37.66 31.40 -10.85
CA MET A 1 37.45 30.14 -10.11
C MET A 1 37.76 30.43 -8.65
N GLU A 2 36.74 30.76 -7.87
CA GLU A 2 36.87 30.91 -6.42
C GLU A 2 35.76 30.10 -5.77
N ASN A 3 36.17 29.09 -5.02
CA ASN A 3 35.32 28.09 -4.40
C ASN A 3 34.48 28.72 -3.28
N SER A 4 33.17 28.56 -3.39
CA SER A 4 32.20 28.78 -2.34
C SER A 4 32.48 27.86 -1.15
N LYS A 5 32.65 28.47 0.03
CA LYS A 5 32.65 27.81 1.33
C LYS A 5 31.33 27.07 1.53
N GLU A 6 31.35 25.75 1.36
CA GLU A 6 30.31 24.88 1.89
C GLU A 6 30.51 24.78 3.41
N SER A 7 29.64 25.45 4.16
CA SER A 7 29.44 25.17 5.58
C SER A 7 28.68 23.86 5.69
N SER A 8 29.41 22.78 5.93
CA SER A 8 28.88 21.46 6.28
C SER A 8 28.20 21.51 7.65
N GLU A 9 26.93 21.91 7.69
CA GLU A 9 26.05 21.62 8.82
C GLU A 9 25.62 20.15 8.72
N SER A 10 26.28 19.31 9.52
CA SER A 10 25.94 17.90 9.70
C SER A 10 24.49 17.77 10.17
N ILE A 11 23.70 17.01 9.40
CA ILE A 11 22.39 16.51 9.80
C ILE A 11 22.62 15.50 10.94
N ASP A 12 22.43 15.96 12.17
CA ASP A 12 22.70 15.22 13.39
C ASP A 12 21.52 14.28 13.72
N ILE A 13 21.38 13.18 12.95
CA ILE A 13 20.36 12.14 13.18
C ILE A 13 20.75 11.19 14.33
N SER A 14 21.97 11.30 14.88
CA SER A 14 22.32 10.56 16.10
C SER A 14 23.48 11.23 16.85
N SER A 15 23.19 12.22 17.70
CA SER A 15 24.17 12.60 18.71
C SER A 15 24.20 11.50 19.79
N SER A 16 24.90 10.40 19.53
CA SER A 16 25.48 9.58 20.61
C SER A 16 26.54 10.43 21.28
N SER A 17 26.08 11.42 22.06
CA SER A 17 26.95 12.15 22.98
C SER A 17 27.52 11.10 23.92
N GLU A 18 28.84 11.02 24.08
CA GLU A 18 29.46 10.15 25.08
C GLU A 18 28.88 10.52 26.46
N ILE A 19 27.95 9.71 26.94
CA ILE A 19 27.37 9.87 28.28
C ILE A 19 28.38 9.24 29.22
N HIS A 20 28.94 10.06 30.11
CA HIS A 20 29.89 9.59 31.10
C HIS A 20 29.26 8.45 31.92
N PRO A 21 29.97 7.35 32.23
CA PRO A 21 29.40 6.15 32.87
C PRO A 21 28.74 6.38 34.23
N ASN A 22 28.97 7.52 34.87
CA ASN A 22 28.34 7.92 36.14
C ASN A 22 27.09 8.79 35.97
N ILE A 23 26.65 9.09 34.76
CA ILE A 23 25.47 9.92 34.48
C ILE A 23 24.35 9.03 33.97
N ASP A 24 23.19 9.09 34.63
CA ASP A 24 21.98 8.44 34.13
C ASP A 24 21.56 9.07 32.79
N GLU A 25 21.60 8.27 31.73
CA GLU A 25 21.26 8.66 30.37
C GLU A 25 19.84 9.22 30.28
N ARG A 26 18.88 8.66 31.02
CA ARG A 26 17.48 9.10 30.97
C ARG A 26 17.33 10.49 31.56
N SER A 27 17.92 10.73 32.73
CA SER A 27 17.92 12.04 33.38
C SER A 27 18.67 13.09 32.57
N TYR A 28 19.82 12.73 31.98
CA TYR A 28 20.61 13.64 31.15
C TYR A 28 19.90 14.05 29.85
N LYS A 29 19.26 13.09 29.17
CA LYS A 29 18.42 13.38 27.99
C LYS A 29 17.27 14.32 28.33
N ASN A 30 16.60 14.10 29.45
CA ASN A 30 15.52 14.97 29.92
C ASN A 30 16.02 16.37 30.26
N PHE A 31 17.15 16.49 30.95
CA PHE A 31 17.79 17.78 31.25
C PHE A 31 18.18 18.54 29.98
N LYS A 32 18.80 17.87 29.00
CA LYS A 32 19.17 18.47 27.70
C LYS A 32 17.93 18.95 26.94
N ARG A 33 16.83 18.19 26.97
CA ARG A 33 15.53 18.58 26.40
C ARG A 33 14.94 19.80 27.11
N GLN A 34 14.93 19.82 28.44
CA GLN A 34 14.44 20.95 29.23
C GLN A 34 15.25 22.22 28.97
N ARG A 35 16.58 22.14 28.99
CA ARG A 35 17.46 23.27 28.67
C ARG A 35 17.21 23.82 27.27
N LYS A 36 17.08 22.95 26.26
CA LYS A 36 16.75 23.36 24.89
C LYS A 36 15.37 24.04 24.81
N MET A 37 14.38 23.56 25.55
CA MET A 37 13.06 24.19 25.63
C MET A 37 13.10 25.57 26.29
N GLU A 38 13.86 25.72 27.39
CA GLU A 38 14.02 27.01 28.06
C GLU A 38 14.76 28.04 27.20
N GLU A 39 15.84 27.65 26.54
CA GLU A 39 16.56 28.51 25.59
C GLU A 39 15.64 28.95 24.46
N ARG A 40 14.85 28.01 23.88
CA ARG A 40 13.86 28.33 22.84
C ARG A 40 12.75 29.27 23.35
N ARG A 41 12.33 29.12 24.61
CA ARG A 41 11.34 30.01 25.25
C ARG A 41 11.88 31.44 25.39
N LYS A 42 13.11 31.59 25.89
CA LYS A 42 13.77 32.90 26.02
C LYS A 42 13.92 33.61 24.66
N LEU A 43 14.28 32.86 23.62
CA LEU A 43 14.38 33.39 22.26
C LEU A 43 13.02 33.85 21.71
N LYS A 44 11.94 33.09 21.96
CA LYS A 44 10.57 33.50 21.59
C LYS A 44 10.12 34.75 22.34
N GLU A 45 10.38 34.82 23.64
CA GLU A 45 10.06 36.01 24.45
C GLU A 45 10.78 37.25 23.91
N LYS A 46 12.08 37.12 23.61
CA LYS A 46 12.88 38.20 22.99
C LYS A 46 12.32 38.63 21.63
N LEU A 47 11.93 37.68 20.78
CA LEU A 47 11.31 37.95 19.48
C LEU A 47 9.98 38.70 19.63
N ASN A 48 9.15 38.33 20.61
CA ASN A 48 7.88 39.02 20.87
C ASN A 48 8.10 40.46 21.35
N ILE A 49 9.07 40.69 22.23
CA ILE A 49 9.44 42.04 22.70
C ILE A 49 9.92 42.91 21.53
N LEU A 50 10.76 42.37 20.65
CA LEU A 50 11.24 43.11 19.47
C LEU A 50 10.12 43.41 18.47
N LYS A 51 9.18 42.48 18.25
CA LYS A 51 8.00 42.70 17.40
C LYS A 51 6.99 43.70 17.98
N ALA A 52 6.93 43.85 19.30
CA ALA A 52 6.02 44.77 19.98
C ALA A 52 6.51 46.23 20.01
N LYS A 53 7.73 46.51 19.53
CA LYS A 53 8.25 47.89 19.43
C LYS A 53 7.56 48.64 18.28
N ASN A 54 6.94 49.78 18.59
CA ASN A 54 6.23 50.62 17.61
C ASN A 54 7.13 51.26 16.53
N ASN A 55 8.43 51.41 16.79
CA ASN A 55 9.42 51.95 15.85
C ASN A 55 10.68 51.05 15.83
N PRO A 56 10.72 49.98 15.03
CA PRO A 56 11.87 49.09 14.97
C PRO A 56 13.04 49.76 14.24
N THR A 57 14.23 49.70 14.85
CA THR A 57 15.48 50.15 14.23
C THR A 57 15.94 49.13 13.19
N GLU A 58 16.78 49.52 12.22
CA GLU A 58 17.41 48.57 11.27
C GLU A 58 18.20 47.44 11.96
N LYS A 59 18.67 47.67 13.19
CA LYS A 59 19.26 46.63 14.03
C LYS A 59 18.22 45.64 14.58
N ASP A 60 17.05 46.14 14.99
CA ASP A 60 15.95 45.32 15.50
C ASP A 60 15.41 44.41 14.38
N THR A 61 15.31 44.89 13.15
CA THR A 61 14.83 44.08 12.00
C THR A 61 15.81 42.96 11.64
N LYS A 62 17.11 43.22 11.65
CA LYS A 62 18.15 42.18 11.46
C LYS A 62 18.11 41.13 12.56
N GLU A 63 17.93 41.57 13.82
CA GLU A 63 17.83 40.65 14.95
C GLU A 63 16.55 39.80 14.92
N ILE A 64 15.42 40.37 14.49
CA ILE A 64 14.18 39.63 14.26
C ILE A 64 14.39 38.53 13.22
N ASN A 65 15.02 38.84 12.07
CA ASN A 65 15.25 37.85 11.02
C ASN A 65 16.16 36.71 11.48
N ASN A 66 17.25 37.03 12.18
CA ASN A 66 18.15 36.02 12.74
C ASN A 66 17.42 35.13 13.77
N LEU A 67 16.53 35.70 14.59
CA LEU A 67 15.75 34.93 15.57
C LEU A 67 14.70 34.05 14.90
N ILE A 68 14.08 34.51 13.80
CA ILE A 68 13.13 33.71 13.01
C ILE A 68 13.85 32.51 12.38
N GLU A 69 15.02 32.71 11.79
CA GLU A 69 15.81 31.66 11.17
C GLU A 69 16.23 30.55 12.17
N VAL A 70 16.53 30.92 13.41
CA VAL A 70 16.88 29.96 14.47
C VAL A 70 15.65 29.25 15.06
N LEU A 71 14.50 29.94 15.13
CA LEU A 71 13.29 29.42 15.79
C LEU A 71 12.39 28.58 14.88
N GLU A 72 12.37 28.91 13.59
CA GLU A 72 11.60 28.20 12.58
C GLU A 72 12.43 27.06 11.96
N PRO A 73 11.85 25.88 11.76
CA PRO A 73 12.53 24.82 11.02
C PRO A 73 12.78 25.29 9.57
N LYS A 74 13.98 25.03 9.03
CA LYS A 74 14.36 25.35 7.64
C LYS A 74 13.39 24.76 6.60
N TYR A 75 12.59 23.77 6.98
CA TYR A 75 11.54 23.16 6.16
C TYR A 75 10.20 23.24 6.89
N LYS A 76 9.24 23.95 6.30
CA LYS A 76 7.82 23.78 6.64
C LYS A 76 7.37 22.49 5.97
N ILE A 77 7.07 21.47 6.77
CA ILE A 77 6.21 20.38 6.30
C ILE A 77 4.87 21.05 6.04
N THR A 78 4.52 21.28 4.78
CA THR A 78 3.14 21.58 4.42
C THR A 78 2.33 20.38 4.89
N GLU A 79 1.37 20.62 5.77
CA GLU A 79 0.32 19.65 6.05
C GLU A 79 -0.54 19.53 4.78
N ASP A 80 0.00 18.88 3.75
CA ASP A 80 -0.85 18.10 2.86
C ASP A 80 -1.40 17.01 3.76
N SER A 81 -2.51 17.32 4.41
CA SER A 81 -3.32 16.33 5.10
C SER A 81 -3.57 15.25 4.07
N PHE A 82 -2.92 14.10 4.24
CA PHE A 82 -3.15 12.91 3.44
C PHE A 82 -4.57 12.43 3.78
N ARG A 83 -5.57 13.12 3.23
CA ARG A 83 -6.96 12.71 3.26
C ARG A 83 -7.05 11.66 2.17
N VAL A 84 -6.89 10.39 2.54
CA VAL A 84 -7.47 9.32 1.75
C VAL A 84 -8.96 9.63 1.74
N ALA A 85 -9.46 10.12 0.60
CA ALA A 85 -10.89 10.15 0.37
C ALA A 85 -11.33 8.69 0.41
N PHE A 86 -11.88 8.26 1.55
CA PHE A 86 -12.76 7.10 1.56
C PHE A 86 -14.02 7.55 0.83
N GLU A 87 -13.94 7.57 -0.52
CA GLU A 87 -15.14 7.27 -1.28
C GLU A 87 -15.60 5.92 -0.74
N THR A 88 -16.78 5.88 -0.14
CA THR A 88 -17.48 4.63 0.12
C THR A 88 -17.81 4.05 -1.24
N VAL A 89 -16.81 3.44 -1.87
CA VAL A 89 -17.00 2.68 -3.09
C VAL A 89 -17.84 1.49 -2.65
N GLU A 90 -19.10 1.48 -3.05
CA GLU A 90 -20.00 0.36 -2.80
C GLU A 90 -19.27 -0.91 -3.26
N GLU A 91 -19.11 -1.88 -2.35
CA GLU A 91 -18.54 -3.18 -2.70
C GLU A 91 -19.44 -3.79 -3.76
N ALA A 92 -18.86 -4.13 -4.91
CA ALA A 92 -19.64 -4.71 -5.99
C ALA A 92 -20.07 -6.13 -5.60
N ASP A 93 -21.30 -6.50 -5.98
CA ASP A 93 -21.83 -7.84 -5.71
C ASP A 93 -21.00 -8.90 -6.44
N CYS A 94 -20.42 -9.83 -5.68
CA CYS A 94 -19.61 -10.93 -6.19
C CYS A 94 -20.41 -11.82 -7.15
N ASN A 95 -21.73 -11.94 -6.96
CA ASN A 95 -22.59 -12.75 -7.83
C ASN A 95 -22.69 -12.14 -9.23
N GLU A 96 -22.93 -10.83 -9.31
CA GLU A 96 -23.01 -10.14 -10.60
C GLU A 96 -21.69 -10.24 -11.37
N ILE A 97 -20.58 -10.18 -10.64
CA ILE A 97 -19.23 -10.26 -11.19
C ILE A 97 -18.95 -11.67 -11.71
N LEU A 98 -19.31 -12.70 -10.95
CA LEU A 98 -19.21 -14.09 -11.41
C LEU A 98 -20.05 -14.34 -12.66
N VAL A 99 -21.29 -13.85 -12.72
CA VAL A 99 -22.15 -13.99 -13.90
C VAL A 99 -21.50 -13.34 -15.13
N LYS A 100 -20.99 -12.11 -14.99
CA LYS A 100 -20.30 -11.42 -16.10
C LYS A 100 -19.03 -12.16 -16.55
N ILE A 101 -18.30 -12.78 -15.62
CA ILE A 101 -17.13 -13.59 -15.93
C ILE A 101 -17.54 -14.86 -16.70
N LEU A 102 -18.62 -15.53 -16.29
CA LEU A 102 -19.12 -16.74 -16.94
C LEU A 102 -19.68 -16.48 -18.35
N GLU A 103 -20.18 -15.26 -18.61
CA GLU A 103 -20.60 -14.83 -19.95
C GLU A 103 -19.39 -14.69 -20.91
N ASP A 104 -18.22 -14.29 -20.41
CA ASP A 104 -16.97 -14.20 -21.18
C ASP A 104 -16.18 -15.52 -21.12
N ARG A 105 -16.48 -16.44 -22.05
CA ARG A 105 -15.81 -17.75 -22.14
C ARG A 105 -14.29 -17.68 -22.32
N ASN A 106 -13.76 -16.60 -22.89
CA ASN A 106 -12.33 -16.46 -23.17
C ASN A 106 -11.59 -15.74 -22.04
N LEU A 107 -12.32 -15.15 -21.07
CA LEU A 107 -11.75 -14.41 -19.94
C LEU A 107 -10.81 -13.28 -20.37
N GLU A 108 -10.96 -12.75 -21.60
CA GLU A 108 -10.09 -11.70 -22.13
C GLU A 108 -10.21 -10.41 -21.29
N ASN A 109 -11.41 -10.16 -20.77
CA ASN A 109 -11.70 -8.99 -19.95
C ASN A 109 -11.60 -9.25 -18.45
N PHE A 110 -11.20 -10.45 -18.02
CA PHE A 110 -11.21 -10.85 -16.61
C PHE A 110 -10.37 -9.91 -15.75
N SER A 111 -9.14 -9.60 -16.18
CA SER A 111 -8.22 -8.75 -15.42
C SER A 111 -8.79 -7.34 -15.23
N ASP A 112 -9.42 -6.80 -16.26
CA ASP A 112 -10.07 -5.51 -16.28
C ASP A 112 -11.32 -5.49 -15.41
N LEU A 113 -12.12 -6.54 -15.49
CA LEU A 113 -13.36 -6.70 -14.74
C LEU A 113 -13.05 -6.73 -13.25
N VAL A 114 -12.15 -7.61 -12.80
CA VAL A 114 -11.74 -7.74 -11.40
C VAL A 114 -11.05 -6.47 -10.88
N SER A 115 -10.22 -5.81 -11.71
CA SER A 115 -9.50 -4.60 -11.28
C SER A 115 -10.41 -3.36 -11.17
N LYS A 116 -11.44 -3.26 -12.01
CA LYS A 116 -12.39 -2.14 -12.01
C LYS A 116 -13.52 -2.34 -11.00
N SER A 117 -13.87 -3.60 -10.75
CA SER A 117 -14.86 -3.95 -9.74
C SER A 117 -14.22 -3.82 -8.36
N ASN A 118 -14.80 -3.00 -7.48
CA ASN A 118 -14.38 -2.92 -6.08
C ASN A 118 -14.89 -4.16 -5.33
N VAL A 119 -14.38 -5.34 -5.70
CA VAL A 119 -14.79 -6.64 -5.18
C VAL A 119 -13.72 -7.15 -4.26
N ASN A 120 -14.15 -7.73 -3.14
CA ASN A 120 -13.27 -8.53 -2.33
C ASN A 120 -12.92 -9.82 -3.08
N VAL A 121 -11.66 -9.89 -3.54
CA VAL A 121 -11.13 -11.02 -4.32
C VAL A 121 -11.19 -12.35 -3.56
N ASP A 122 -11.06 -12.33 -2.22
CA ASP A 122 -11.16 -13.53 -1.40
C ASP A 122 -12.61 -14.03 -1.37
N ASN A 123 -13.59 -13.14 -1.22
CA ASN A 123 -15.01 -13.51 -1.27
C ASN A 123 -15.42 -14.05 -2.66
N LEU A 124 -14.86 -13.45 -3.73
CA LEU A 124 -15.09 -13.93 -5.08
C LEU A 124 -14.51 -15.34 -5.28
N GLU A 125 -13.32 -15.62 -4.75
CA GLU A 125 -12.70 -16.95 -4.78
C GLU A 125 -13.56 -17.99 -4.07
N GLU A 126 -14.03 -17.69 -2.85
CA GLU A 126 -14.92 -18.58 -2.10
C GLU A 126 -16.20 -18.91 -2.88
N LEU A 127 -16.80 -17.90 -3.52
CA LEU A 127 -17.99 -18.08 -4.35
C LEU A 127 -17.70 -18.99 -5.56
N ILE A 128 -16.56 -18.80 -6.24
CA ILE A 128 -16.18 -19.63 -7.39
C ILE A 128 -15.93 -21.07 -6.95
N LEU A 129 -15.20 -21.28 -5.84
CA LEU A 129 -14.92 -22.61 -5.30
C LEU A 129 -16.20 -23.33 -4.87
N TYR A 130 -17.15 -22.61 -4.26
CA TYR A 130 -18.46 -23.15 -3.94
C TYR A 130 -19.19 -23.63 -5.20
N ASN A 131 -19.29 -22.78 -6.24
CA ASN A 131 -19.95 -23.14 -7.50
C ASN A 131 -19.24 -24.29 -8.23
N LEU A 132 -17.91 -24.37 -8.12
CA LEU A 132 -17.13 -25.48 -8.66
C LEU A 132 -17.49 -26.78 -7.96
N SER A 133 -17.62 -26.75 -6.63
CA SER A 133 -18.01 -27.91 -5.85
C SER A 133 -19.42 -28.41 -6.21
N GLU A 134 -20.38 -27.50 -6.39
CA GLU A 134 -21.74 -27.87 -6.80
C GLU A 134 -21.75 -28.40 -8.24
N SER A 135 -21.00 -27.77 -9.17
CA SER A 135 -20.87 -28.26 -10.55
C SER A 135 -20.30 -29.67 -10.62
N ILE A 136 -19.36 -30.01 -9.74
CA ILE A 136 -18.78 -31.36 -9.63
C ILE A 136 -19.80 -32.37 -9.11
N LYS A 137 -20.58 -32.02 -8.08
CA LYS A 137 -21.62 -32.90 -7.52
C LYS A 137 -22.75 -33.14 -8.52
N GLU A 138 -23.08 -32.14 -9.34
CA GLU A 138 -24.07 -32.22 -10.41
C GLU A 138 -23.54 -32.88 -11.70
N ASP A 139 -22.27 -33.31 -11.71
CA ASP A 139 -21.58 -33.89 -12.89
C ASP A 139 -21.61 -32.97 -14.12
N ASN A 140 -21.62 -31.66 -13.90
CA ASN A 140 -21.57 -30.64 -14.95
C ASN A 140 -20.14 -30.23 -15.27
N GLU A 141 -19.46 -31.10 -16.02
CA GLU A 141 -18.06 -30.94 -16.39
C GLU A 141 -17.78 -29.63 -17.16
N SER A 142 -18.69 -29.21 -18.03
CA SER A 142 -18.49 -28.01 -18.85
C SER A 142 -18.36 -26.73 -18.02
N ILE A 143 -19.20 -26.59 -16.99
CA ILE A 143 -19.14 -25.46 -16.06
C ILE A 143 -17.98 -25.64 -15.08
N GLY A 144 -17.74 -26.87 -14.62
CA GLY A 144 -16.62 -27.19 -13.74
C GLY A 144 -15.26 -26.82 -14.34
N LEU A 145 -15.03 -27.09 -15.63
CA LEU A 145 -13.82 -26.69 -16.34
C LEU A 145 -13.70 -25.18 -16.48
N LEU A 146 -14.79 -24.48 -16.79
CA LEU A 146 -14.80 -23.01 -16.87
C LEU A 146 -14.47 -22.38 -15.51
N LEU A 147 -15.09 -22.86 -14.42
CA LEU A 147 -14.81 -22.40 -13.06
C LEU A 147 -13.36 -22.73 -12.64
N SER A 148 -12.84 -23.88 -13.05
CA SER A 148 -11.42 -24.23 -12.84
C SER A 148 -10.48 -23.24 -13.52
N LYS A 149 -10.79 -22.85 -14.76
CA LYS A 149 -10.05 -21.84 -15.50
C LYS A 149 -10.07 -20.48 -14.79
N ILE A 150 -11.24 -20.09 -14.29
CA ILE A 150 -11.43 -18.87 -13.50
C ILE A 150 -10.60 -18.91 -12.21
N CYS A 151 -10.59 -20.04 -11.48
CA CYS A 151 -9.77 -20.22 -10.29
C CYS A 151 -8.28 -20.00 -10.59
N LEU A 152 -7.75 -20.58 -11.66
CA LEU A 152 -6.36 -20.38 -12.05
C LEU A 152 -6.07 -18.90 -12.35
N PHE A 153 -6.93 -18.24 -13.14
CA PHE A 153 -6.79 -16.80 -13.43
C PHE A 153 -6.80 -15.95 -12.16
N LEU A 154 -7.71 -16.25 -11.21
CA LEU A 154 -7.79 -15.57 -9.94
C LEU A 154 -6.54 -15.80 -9.10
N GLY A 155 -6.00 -17.03 -9.07
CA GLY A 155 -4.74 -17.36 -8.41
C GLY A 155 -3.56 -16.56 -8.97
N TYR A 156 -3.44 -16.48 -10.30
CA TYR A 156 -2.43 -15.63 -10.96
C TYR A 156 -2.61 -14.14 -10.60
N TYR A 157 -3.85 -13.66 -10.57
CA TYR A 157 -4.17 -12.28 -10.18
C TYR A 157 -3.79 -12.00 -8.72
N LYS A 158 -4.13 -12.88 -7.79
CA LYS A 158 -3.81 -12.74 -6.35
C LYS A 158 -2.30 -12.73 -6.10
N LEU A 159 -1.56 -13.64 -6.75
CA LEU A 159 -0.13 -13.82 -6.51
C LEU A 159 0.73 -12.75 -7.19
N HIS A 160 0.34 -12.30 -8.39
CA HIS A 160 1.21 -11.49 -9.25
C HIS A 160 0.58 -10.17 -9.70
N GLY A 161 -0.70 -9.96 -9.41
CA GLY A 161 -1.45 -8.77 -9.80
C GLY A 161 -1.82 -8.72 -11.27
N LYS A 162 -2.61 -7.69 -11.62
CA LYS A 162 -3.16 -7.46 -12.96
C LYS A 162 -2.14 -7.61 -14.09
N ARG A 163 -0.98 -6.95 -13.96
CA ARG A 163 0.01 -6.86 -15.05
C ARG A 163 0.55 -8.22 -15.50
N MET A 164 0.68 -9.18 -14.58
CA MET A 164 1.13 -10.53 -14.96
C MET A 164 0.01 -11.36 -15.54
N LEU A 165 -1.21 -11.19 -15.04
CA LEU A 165 -2.37 -11.81 -15.65
C LEU A 165 -2.56 -11.34 -17.11
N ASP A 166 -2.40 -10.04 -17.39
CA ASP A 166 -2.48 -9.50 -18.76
C ASP A 166 -1.45 -10.17 -19.69
N LYS A 167 -0.22 -10.39 -19.20
CA LYS A 167 0.80 -11.12 -19.96
C LYS A 167 0.43 -12.59 -20.18
N LEU A 168 -0.14 -13.26 -19.19
CA LEU A 168 -0.64 -14.62 -19.35
C LEU A 168 -1.69 -14.66 -20.47
N ILE A 169 -2.69 -13.77 -20.42
CA ILE A 169 -3.72 -13.66 -21.45
C ILE A 169 -3.10 -13.45 -22.84
N ASP A 170 -2.09 -12.58 -22.96
CA ASP A 170 -1.37 -12.39 -24.21
C ASP A 170 -0.60 -13.63 -24.68
N GLU A 171 -0.01 -14.39 -23.75
CA GLU A 171 0.66 -15.64 -24.06
C GLU A 171 -0.30 -16.75 -24.49
N LEU A 172 -1.52 -16.78 -23.94
CA LEU A 172 -2.56 -17.74 -24.29
C LEU A 172 -3.13 -17.52 -25.70
N LYS A 173 -2.85 -16.38 -26.35
CA LYS A 173 -3.14 -16.20 -27.79
C LYS A 173 -2.30 -17.11 -28.69
N ILE A 174 -1.19 -17.65 -28.16
CA ILE A 174 -0.34 -18.60 -28.88
C ILE A 174 -0.94 -20.01 -28.74
N PRO A 175 -1.33 -20.70 -29.83
CA PRO A 175 -2.09 -21.95 -29.75
C PRO A 175 -1.44 -23.04 -28.89
N TYR A 176 -0.13 -23.25 -29.04
CA TYR A 176 0.61 -24.24 -28.25
C TYR A 176 0.62 -23.93 -26.75
N LYS A 177 0.71 -22.64 -26.37
CA LYS A 177 0.66 -22.24 -24.96
C LYS A 177 -0.74 -22.35 -24.39
N SER A 178 -1.75 -22.03 -25.21
CA SER A 178 -3.15 -22.25 -24.85
C SER A 178 -3.42 -23.71 -24.56
N GLU A 179 -2.90 -24.63 -25.37
CA GLU A 179 -3.09 -26.07 -25.17
C GLU A 179 -2.50 -26.55 -23.83
N ILE A 180 -1.26 -26.15 -23.53
CA ILE A 180 -0.63 -26.45 -22.22
C ILE A 180 -1.49 -25.92 -21.07
N PHE A 181 -2.00 -24.71 -21.20
CA PHE A 181 -2.82 -24.12 -20.15
C PHE A 181 -4.16 -24.83 -19.99
N GLU A 182 -4.79 -25.29 -21.08
CA GLU A 182 -6.00 -26.10 -21.00
C GLU A 182 -5.73 -27.47 -20.36
N GLU A 183 -4.54 -28.06 -20.54
CA GLU A 183 -4.12 -29.25 -19.79
C GLU A 183 -4.02 -28.96 -18.27
N ASP A 184 -3.47 -27.81 -17.89
CA ASP A 184 -3.41 -27.38 -16.48
C ASP A 184 -4.82 -27.17 -15.89
N VAL A 185 -5.75 -26.61 -16.67
CA VAL A 185 -7.17 -26.46 -16.29
C VAL A 185 -7.81 -27.83 -16.06
N GLN A 186 -7.63 -28.77 -16.98
CA GLN A 186 -8.16 -30.13 -16.85
C GLN A 186 -7.60 -30.83 -15.62
N LYS A 187 -6.30 -30.71 -15.40
CA LYS A 187 -5.63 -31.28 -14.23
C LYS A 187 -6.20 -30.70 -12.94
N TYR A 188 -6.33 -29.39 -12.84
CA TYR A 188 -6.92 -28.73 -11.68
C TYR A 188 -8.36 -29.19 -11.41
N TYR A 189 -9.17 -29.31 -12.47
CA TYR A 189 -10.54 -29.82 -12.36
C TYR A 189 -10.57 -31.25 -11.83
N LEU A 190 -9.74 -32.15 -12.37
CA LEU A 190 -9.69 -33.54 -11.93
C LEU A 190 -9.21 -33.68 -10.48
N GLU A 191 -8.19 -32.92 -10.09
CA GLU A 191 -7.72 -32.87 -8.70
C GLU A 191 -8.83 -32.39 -7.75
N SER A 192 -9.56 -31.34 -8.14
CA SER A 192 -10.69 -30.80 -7.38
C SER A 192 -11.84 -31.81 -7.28
N ARG A 193 -12.19 -32.45 -8.41
CA ARG A 193 -13.23 -33.48 -8.48
C ARG A 193 -12.91 -34.67 -7.58
N ASN A 194 -11.68 -35.15 -7.64
CA ASN A 194 -11.24 -36.24 -6.80
C ASN A 194 -11.32 -35.84 -5.32
N ALA A 195 -10.83 -34.66 -4.95
CA ALA A 195 -10.86 -34.19 -3.56
C ALA A 195 -12.28 -34.02 -3.01
N ILE A 196 -13.23 -33.54 -3.82
CA ILE A 196 -14.61 -33.32 -3.40
C ILE A 196 -15.37 -34.65 -3.27
N LEU A 197 -15.26 -35.52 -4.27
CA LEU A 197 -15.98 -36.79 -4.26
C LEU A 197 -15.46 -37.75 -3.19
N THR A 198 -14.14 -37.80 -2.93
CA THR A 198 -13.61 -38.62 -1.84
C THR A 198 -14.02 -38.13 -0.45
N MET A 199 -14.32 -36.83 -0.29
CA MET A 199 -14.85 -36.28 0.97
C MET A 199 -16.31 -36.62 1.23
N ASP A 200 -17.10 -36.88 0.18
CA ASP A 200 -18.51 -37.27 0.32
C ASP A 200 -18.68 -38.77 0.62
N ASP A 201 -17.71 -39.62 0.26
CA ASP A 201 -17.71 -41.06 0.55
C ASP A 201 -17.37 -41.41 2.02
N ASP A 202 -16.80 -40.47 2.78
CA ASP A 202 -16.39 -40.65 4.19
C ASP A 202 -17.51 -40.27 5.22
N LYS A 203 -18.76 -40.09 4.76
CA LYS A 203 -19.94 -39.82 5.61
C LYS A 203 -20.96 -40.96 5.61
#